data_AF-A0A8J6YY95-F1
#
_entry.id   AF-A0A8J6YY95-F1
#
_cell.length_a   1.000
_cell.length_b   1.000
_cell.length_c   1.000
_cell.angle_alpha   90.00
_cell.angle_beta   90.00
_cell.angle_gamma   90.00
#
_symmetry.space_group_name_H-M   'P 1'
#
loop_
_entity.id
_entity.type
_entity.pdbx_description
1 polymer ?
#
loop_
_entity_poly.entity_id
_entity_poly.type
_entity_poly.pdbx_seq_one_letter_code
_entity_poly.pdbx_strand_id
1 'polypeptide(L)' 'MNETVDKDSVRYIIESVIEYAYESREEEKKNPDKFNSGRALAYWEVLDTIYNRLKICDLNPKDFGYSEDWEKPFFAK' A
#
# COMPACT_ATOMS: atom_id res chain seq x y z
N MET A 1 -16.34 -20.95 15.22
CA MET A 1 -15.12 -20.31 15.72
C MET A 1 -15.16 -18.87 15.23
N ASN A 2 -15.03 -17.87 16.10
CA ASN A 2 -14.70 -16.53 15.66
C ASN A 2 -13.19 -16.49 15.48
N GLU A 3 -12.72 -16.52 14.25
CA GLU A 3 -11.32 -16.25 13.96
C GLU A 3 -11.09 -14.75 14.17
N THR A 4 -10.24 -14.42 15.16
CA THR A 4 -9.81 -13.06 15.41
C THR A 4 -8.44 -12.87 14.77
N VAL A 5 -8.32 -11.91 13.85
CA VAL A 5 -7.02 -11.51 13.30
C VAL A 5 -6.35 -10.58 14.29
N ASP A 6 -5.12 -10.90 14.72
CA ASP A 6 -4.35 -10.06 15.63
C ASP A 6 -3.68 -8.88 14.89
N LYS A 7 -3.18 -7.88 15.65
CA LYS A 7 -2.58 -6.66 15.10
C LYS A 7 -1.35 -6.96 14.23
N ASP A 8 -0.52 -7.94 14.62
CA ASP A 8 0.70 -8.26 13.86
C ASP A 8 0.35 -8.94 12.53
N SER A 9 -0.67 -9.79 12.51
CA SER A 9 -1.22 -10.36 11.27
C SER A 9 -1.77 -9.28 10.33
N VAL A 10 -2.50 -8.28 10.87
CA VAL A 10 -2.97 -7.14 10.05
C VAL A 10 -1.81 -6.30 9.55
N ARG A 11 -0.80 -6.01 10.39
CA ARG A 11 0.41 -5.29 9.98
C ARG A 11 1.10 -6.01 8.82
N TYR A 12 1.33 -7.32 8.95
CA TYR A 12 2.00 -8.11 7.92
C TYR A 12 1.25 -8.08 6.58
N ILE A 13 -0.09 -8.16 6.61
CA ILE A 13 -0.91 -8.04 5.40
C ILE A 13 -0.71 -6.66 4.76
N ILE A 14 -0.77 -5.58 5.53
CA ILE A 14 -0.61 -4.21 5.01
C ILE A 14 0.81 -4.00 4.45
N GLU A 15 1.84 -4.46 5.16
CA GLU A 15 3.24 -4.43 4.69
C GLU A 15 3.40 -5.16 3.35
N SER A 16 2.75 -6.32 3.18
CA SER A 16 2.75 -7.07 1.91
C SER A 16 2.09 -6.27 0.78
N VAL A 17 0.98 -5.58 1.06
CA VAL A 17 0.34 -4.70 0.05
C VAL A 17 1.26 -3.54 -0.33
N ILE A 18 1.96 -2.94 0.64
CA ILE A 18 2.93 -1.86 0.39
C ILE A 18 4.06 -2.35 -0.52
N GLU A 19 4.62 -3.53 -0.24
CA GLU A 19 5.66 -4.15 -1.06
C GLU A 19 5.18 -4.34 -2.50
N TYR A 20 4.02 -4.97 -2.71
CA TYR A 20 3.46 -5.20 -4.05
C TYR A 20 3.12 -3.91 -4.79
N ALA A 21 2.72 -2.87 -4.06
CA ALA A 21 2.45 -1.56 -4.63
C ALA A 21 3.74 -0.94 -5.18
N TYR A 22 4.83 -0.95 -4.41
CA TYR A 22 6.12 -0.45 -4.87
C TYR A 22 6.69 -1.28 -6.02
N GLU A 23 6.59 -2.60 -5.96
CA GLU A 23 6.99 -3.48 -7.08
C GLU A 23 6.21 -3.16 -8.35
N SER A 24 4.89 -3.00 -8.25
CA SER A 24 4.05 -2.67 -9.42
C SER A 24 4.43 -1.33 -10.06
N ARG A 25 4.81 -0.34 -9.24
CA ARG A 25 5.31 0.96 -9.73
C ARG A 25 6.66 0.82 -10.41
N GLU A 26 7.56 0.00 -9.88
CA GLU A 26 8.84 -0.28 -10.52
C GLU A 26 8.69 -1.08 -11.83
N GLU A 27 7.73 -2.00 -11.91
CA GLU A 27 7.40 -2.71 -13.15
C GLU A 27 6.83 -1.78 -14.21
N GLU A 28 5.91 -0.87 -13.85
CA GLU A 28 5.39 0.15 -14.75
C GLU A 28 6.50 1.04 -15.31
N LYS A 29 7.45 1.49 -14.47
CA LYS A 29 8.60 2.29 -14.92
C LYS A 29 9.44 1.55 -15.96
N LYS A 30 9.58 0.23 -15.83
CA LYS A 30 10.31 -0.62 -16.78
C LYS A 30 9.53 -0.90 -18.06
N ASN A 31 8.21 -1.07 -17.97
CA ASN A 31 7.32 -1.38 -19.08
C ASN A 31 5.96 -0.65 -18.91
N PRO A 32 5.84 0.61 -19.39
CA PRO A 32 4.67 1.45 -19.17
C PRO A 32 3.52 1.13 -20.15
N ASP A 33 3.11 -0.14 -20.19
CA ASP A 33 1.92 -0.55 -20.92
C ASP A 33 0.64 -0.26 -20.12
N LYS A 34 -0.51 -0.37 -20.79
CA LYS A 34 -1.83 -0.09 -20.18
C LYS A 34 -2.11 -0.96 -18.96
N PHE A 35 -1.63 -2.20 -18.94
CA PHE A 35 -1.87 -3.12 -17.86
C PHE A 35 -1.03 -2.74 -16.63
N ASN A 36 0.29 -2.53 -16.79
CA ASN A 36 1.17 -2.17 -15.68
C ASN A 36 0.83 -0.79 -15.11
N SER A 37 0.48 0.18 -15.97
CA SER A 37 0.00 1.50 -15.52
C SER A 37 -1.28 1.39 -14.70
N GLY A 38 -2.22 0.55 -15.13
CA GLY A 38 -3.46 0.29 -14.39
C GLY A 38 -3.21 -0.44 -13.07
N ARG A 39 -2.30 -1.42 -13.06
CA ARG A 39 -1.92 -2.16 -11.85
C ARG A 39 -1.27 -1.26 -10.81
N ALA A 40 -0.31 -0.42 -11.21
CA ALA A 40 0.33 0.53 -10.31
C ALA A 40 -0.66 1.53 -9.70
N LEU A 41 -1.58 2.06 -10.51
CA LEU A 41 -2.64 2.94 -10.04
C LEU A 41 -3.57 2.21 -9.04
N ALA A 42 -3.98 0.98 -9.35
CA ALA A 42 -4.86 0.21 -8.47
C ALA A 42 -4.24 -0.04 -7.08
N TYR A 43 -2.95 -0.40 -7.03
CA TYR A 43 -2.25 -0.56 -5.76
C TYR A 43 -2.11 0.75 -4.99
N TRP A 44 -1.83 1.87 -5.68
CA TRP A 44 -1.79 3.19 -5.04
C TRP A 44 -3.12 3.56 -4.38
N GLU A 45 -4.25 3.37 -5.06
CA GLU A 45 -5.60 3.64 -4.51
C GLU A 45 -5.90 2.77 -3.28
N VAL A 46 -5.46 1.51 -3.28
CA VAL A 46 -5.60 0.60 -2.12
C VAL A 46 -4.77 1.11 -0.94
N LEU A 47 -3.53 1.53 -1.17
CA LEU A 47 -2.70 2.11 -0.11
C LEU A 47 -3.28 3.41 0.45
N ASP A 48 -3.72 4.33 -0.40
CA ASP A 48 -4.36 5.58 0.05
C ASP A 48 -5.59 5.30 0.91
N THR A 49 -6.41 4.34 0.47
CA THR A 49 -7.59 3.91 1.23
C THR A 49 -7.21 3.37 2.60
N ILE A 50 -6.23 2.46 2.69
CA ILE A 50 -5.79 1.89 3.97
C ILE A 50 -5.20 2.97 4.86
N TYR A 51 -4.30 3.82 4.33
CA TYR A 51 -3.68 4.92 5.06
C TYR A 51 -4.72 5.85 5.68
N ASN A 52 -5.69 6.30 4.89
CA ASN A 52 -6.75 7.18 5.36
C ASN A 52 -7.67 6.50 6.38
N ARG A 53 -7.97 5.20 6.21
CA ARG A 53 -8.77 4.44 7.18
C ARG A 53 -8.05 4.26 8.51
N LEU A 54 -6.75 3.99 8.51
CA LEU A 54 -5.95 3.93 9.73
C LEU A 54 -6.05 5.25 10.49
N LYS A 55 -5.85 6.38 9.81
CA LYS A 55 -5.96 7.72 10.43
C LYS A 55 -7.34 8.03 10.98
N ILE A 56 -8.40 7.69 10.24
CA ILE A 56 -9.80 7.89 10.69
C ILE A 56 -10.10 7.06 11.95
N CYS A 57 -9.47 5.90 12.09
CA CYS A 57 -9.61 5.02 13.26
C CYS A 57 -8.65 5.38 14.41
N ASP A 58 -7.99 6.54 14.36
CA ASP A 58 -6.94 6.97 15.32
C ASP A 58 -5.78 5.95 15.46
N LEU A 59 -5.52 5.18 14.40
CA LEU A 59 -4.39 4.26 14.30
C LEU A 59 -3.23 4.95 13.60
N ASN A 60 -2.03 4.86 14.18
CA ASN A 60 -0.82 5.39 13.58
C ASN A 60 -0.40 4.55 12.36
N PRO A 61 -0.40 5.07 11.12
CA PRO A 61 -0.04 4.29 9.94
C PRO A 61 1.38 3.69 10.00
N LYS A 62 2.31 4.33 10.71
CA LYS A 62 3.66 3.81 10.91
C LYS A 62 3.70 2.48 11.65
N ASP A 63 2.72 2.23 12.53
CA ASP A 63 2.58 0.94 13.21
C ASP A 63 2.22 -0.20 12.26
N PHE A 64 1.79 0.12 11.04
CA PHE A 64 1.34 -0.80 9.99
C PHE A 64 2.24 -0.78 8.74
N GLY A 65 3.45 -0.21 8.84
CA GLY A 65 4.46 -0.25 7.77
C GLY A 65 4.52 0.98 6.85
N TYR A 66 3.64 1.96 7.01
CA TYR A 66 3.71 3.19 6.21
C TYR A 66 4.91 4.06 6.62
N SER A 67 5.67 4.55 5.64
CA SER A 67 6.64 5.63 5.85
C SER A 67 5.95 7.00 5.86
N GLU A 68 6.66 8.06 6.30
CA GLU A 68 6.13 9.43 6.23
C GLU A 68 5.89 9.90 4.78
N ASP A 69 6.66 9.38 3.84
CA ASP A 69 6.67 9.74 2.42
C ASP A 69 6.25 8.59 1.50
N TRP A 70 5.37 7.70 1.99
CA TRP A 70 4.97 6.47 1.30
C TRP A 70 4.43 6.68 -0.13
N GLU A 71 3.87 7.85 -0.43
CA GLU A 71 3.33 8.20 -1.75
C GLU A 71 4.41 8.57 -2.78
N LYS A 72 5.59 8.98 -2.30
CA LYS A 72 6.67 9.55 -3.13
C LYS A 72 7.07 8.66 -4.33
N PRO A 73 7.12 7.32 -4.23
CA PRO A 73 7.43 6.45 -5.37
C PRO A 73 6.45 6.57 -6.55
N PHE A 74 5.20 6.94 -6.29
CA PHE A 74 4.12 7.02 -7.29
C PHE A 74 4.08 8.37 -8.01
N PHE A 75 4.59 9.43 -7.40
CA PHE A 75 4.62 10.77 -8.00
C PHE A 75 5.98 11.15 -8.61
N ALA A 76 7.03 10.38 -8.33
CA ALA A 76 8.32 10.55 -8.99
C ALA A 76 8.20 10.20 -10.49
N LYS A 77 8.46 11.19 -11.34
CA LYS A 77 8.54 11.06 -12.80
C LYS A 77 9.81 10.33 -13.23
#